data_AF-A0A529XU92-F1
#
_entry.id   AF-A0A529XU92-F1
#
_cell.length_a   1.000
_cell.length_b   1.000
_cell.length_c   1.000
_cell.angle_alpha   90.00
_cell.angle_beta   90.00
_cell.angle_gamma   90.00
#
_symmetry.space_group_name_H-M   'P 1'
#
loop_
_entity.id
_entity.type
_entity.pdbx_description
1 polymer ?
#
loop_
_entity_poly.entity_id
_entity_poly.type
_entity_poly.pdbx_seq_one_letter_code
_entity_poly.pdbx_strand_id
1 'polypeptide(L)'
;RKRSDDPNKVFDGERSATLNYARVNVTVPPVHQTGQIERRSRGKSDDPTKYFMASEVVGYDTQPKFTSALNADIDARGGRVMVFVHGYNTGFDDAVYRLTQIVHDSGYPGTPVLFSWASGAKTTDYVYDKESAAAARDQLEVTLRMLAQTGARRIDIVAHSMGTWVTMETLRQLAITGDRDLSGKLGDVVLASPDIDVDVFKSQMRRYGKPDKPFILLLSDDDRALRLSSLIAGSRPRVGDY
;
A
#
# COMPACT_ATOMS: atom_id res chain seq x y z
N ARG A 1 -5.36 -7.36 -6.95
CA ARG A 1 -4.72 -7.89 -8.19
C ARG A 1 -5.00 -9.38 -8.34
N LYS A 2 -4.95 -9.92 -9.56
CA LYS A 2 -5.30 -11.31 -9.89
C LYS A 2 -4.13 -12.26 -9.56
N ARG A 3 -4.44 -13.52 -9.22
CA ARG A 3 -3.44 -14.60 -9.09
C ARG A 3 -2.78 -14.85 -10.44
N SER A 4 -1.46 -15.02 -10.45
CA SER A 4 -0.76 -15.28 -11.71
C SER A 4 -0.82 -16.75 -12.09
N ASP A 5 -0.86 -17.02 -13.40
CA ASP A 5 -0.63 -18.35 -13.98
C ASP A 5 0.87 -18.65 -14.20
N ASP A 6 1.74 -17.63 -14.04
CA ASP A 6 3.20 -17.76 -14.10
C ASP A 6 3.72 -18.30 -12.75
N PRO A 7 4.37 -19.47 -12.69
CA PRO A 7 4.84 -20.06 -11.43
C PRO A 7 5.88 -19.20 -10.72
N ASN A 8 6.49 -18.23 -11.40
CA ASN A 8 7.46 -17.31 -10.81
C ASN A 8 6.83 -16.03 -10.26
N LYS A 9 5.50 -15.89 -10.30
CA LYS A 9 4.77 -14.70 -9.82
C LYS A 9 3.60 -15.12 -8.95
N VAL A 10 3.46 -14.48 -7.79
CA VAL A 10 2.32 -14.74 -6.90
C VAL A 10 1.04 -14.09 -7.46
N PHE A 11 1.15 -12.81 -7.82
CA PHE A 11 0.06 -12.03 -8.39
C PHE A 11 0.57 -11.23 -9.59
N ASP A 12 -0.26 -11.12 -10.62
CA ASP A 12 0.06 -10.34 -11.82
C ASP A 12 -0.34 -8.86 -11.68
N GLY A 13 -0.24 -8.12 -12.79
CA GLY A 13 -0.63 -6.71 -12.87
C GLY A 13 -2.10 -6.48 -13.22
N GLU A 14 -2.92 -7.53 -13.39
CA GLU A 14 -4.32 -7.42 -13.79
C GLU A 14 -5.24 -7.13 -12.60
N ARG A 15 -6.36 -6.45 -12.90
CA ARG A 15 -7.45 -6.25 -11.94
C ARG A 15 -8.05 -7.60 -11.57
N SER A 16 -8.50 -7.70 -10.32
CA SER A 16 -9.32 -8.81 -9.87
C SER A 16 -10.64 -8.24 -9.35
N ALA A 17 -11.74 -8.93 -9.62
CA ALA A 17 -13.05 -8.56 -9.08
C ALA A 17 -13.14 -8.80 -7.56
N THR A 18 -12.30 -9.69 -7.02
CA THR A 18 -12.27 -10.06 -5.61
C THR A 18 -10.87 -9.85 -5.01
N LEU A 19 -10.80 -9.81 -3.68
CA LEU A 19 -9.53 -9.82 -2.97
C LEU A 19 -8.88 -11.20 -3.05
N ASN A 20 -7.57 -11.22 -3.25
CA ASN A 20 -6.73 -12.40 -3.12
C ASN A 20 -5.74 -12.20 -1.98
N TYR A 21 -5.36 -13.31 -1.35
CA TYR A 21 -4.65 -13.27 -0.07
C TYR A 21 -3.38 -14.14 -0.11
N ALA A 22 -2.30 -13.60 0.46
CA ALA A 22 -1.05 -14.31 0.67
C ALA A 22 -0.29 -13.76 1.89
N ARG A 23 0.57 -14.59 2.47
CA ARG A 23 1.62 -14.22 3.41
C ARG A 23 2.96 -14.46 2.72
N VAL A 24 3.87 -13.50 2.83
CA VAL A 24 5.23 -13.61 2.28
C VAL A 24 6.23 -13.38 3.40
N ASN A 25 7.14 -14.32 3.60
CA ASN A 25 8.29 -14.11 4.48
C ASN A 25 9.46 -13.61 3.63
N VAL A 26 10.05 -12.49 4.01
CA VAL A 26 11.19 -11.90 3.30
C VAL A 26 12.39 -11.90 4.22
N THR A 27 13.53 -12.29 3.68
CA THR A 27 14.84 -12.15 4.34
C THR A 27 15.43 -10.78 4.00
N VAL A 28 15.95 -10.10 5.02
CA VAL A 28 16.70 -8.84 4.88
C VAL A 28 18.19 -9.17 5.02
N PRO A 29 19.04 -8.79 4.05
CA PRO A 29 20.45 -9.17 4.07
C PRO A 29 21.22 -8.41 5.17
N PRO A 30 22.25 -9.02 5.79
CA PRO A 30 23.07 -8.33 6.80
C PRO A 30 23.81 -7.09 6.29
N VAL A 31 24.00 -6.98 4.96
CA VAL A 31 24.64 -5.83 4.31
C VAL A 31 23.69 -4.66 4.05
N HIS A 32 22.43 -4.76 4.51
CA HIS A 32 21.38 -3.80 4.23
C HIS A 32 21.71 -2.39 4.73
N GLN A 33 21.42 -1.40 3.89
CA GLN A 33 21.52 0.02 4.21
C GLN A 33 20.13 0.66 4.25
N THR A 34 19.86 1.48 5.26
CA THR A 34 18.57 2.17 5.42
C THR A 34 18.17 2.92 4.16
N GLY A 35 16.91 2.71 3.73
CA GLY A 35 16.34 3.30 2.53
C GLY A 35 16.62 2.54 1.22
N GLN A 36 17.57 1.60 1.24
CA GLN A 36 17.92 0.80 0.06
C GLN A 36 17.11 -0.48 -0.01
N ILE A 37 16.93 -1.01 -1.22
CA ILE A 37 16.47 -2.38 -1.40
C ILE A 37 17.54 -3.07 -2.23
N GLU A 38 18.34 -3.90 -1.59
CA GLU A 38 19.41 -4.65 -2.23
C GLU A 38 18.79 -5.70 -3.16
N ARG A 39 18.62 -5.32 -4.42
CA ARG A 39 18.01 -6.15 -5.47
C ARG A 39 19.06 -6.95 -6.20
N ARG A 40 18.74 -8.21 -6.48
CA ARG A 40 19.55 -9.01 -7.39
C ARG A 40 19.50 -8.42 -8.81
N SER A 41 20.65 -8.39 -9.47
CA SER A 41 20.70 -8.17 -10.92
C SER A 41 20.36 -9.47 -11.65
N ARG A 42 19.83 -9.35 -12.88
CA ARG A 42 19.54 -10.50 -13.74
C ARG A 42 20.81 -11.34 -13.96
N GLY A 43 20.70 -12.66 -13.78
CA GLY A 43 21.82 -13.60 -13.98
C GLY A 43 22.73 -13.81 -12.76
N LYS A 44 22.48 -13.17 -11.62
CA LYS A 44 23.14 -13.50 -10.35
C LYS A 44 22.37 -14.61 -9.62
N SER A 45 23.10 -15.42 -8.84
CA SER A 45 22.54 -16.46 -7.97
C SER A 45 21.73 -15.82 -6.83
N ASP A 46 20.71 -16.54 -6.37
CA ASP A 46 19.94 -16.12 -5.20
C ASP A 46 20.81 -16.28 -3.95
N ASP A 47 21.08 -15.16 -3.28
CA ASP A 47 21.92 -15.10 -2.09
C ASP A 47 21.24 -14.20 -1.04
N PRO A 48 20.59 -14.77 -0.02
CA PRO A 48 19.86 -14.02 1.00
C PRO A 48 20.80 -13.22 1.92
N THR A 49 22.11 -13.45 1.86
CA THR A 49 23.09 -12.62 2.59
C THR A 49 23.41 -11.31 1.86
N LYS A 50 23.05 -11.21 0.58
CA LYS A 50 23.30 -10.04 -0.27
C LYS A 50 22.03 -9.30 -0.69
N TYR A 51 20.90 -9.99 -0.80
CA TYR A 51 19.69 -9.43 -1.41
C TYR A 51 18.45 -9.69 -0.58
N PHE A 52 17.45 -8.82 -0.72
CA PHE A 52 16.09 -9.08 -0.24
C PHE A 52 15.52 -10.27 -1.01
N MET A 53 15.17 -11.34 -0.29
CA MET A 53 14.66 -12.57 -0.90
C MET A 53 13.40 -13.06 -0.20
N ALA A 54 12.34 -13.32 -0.98
CA ALA A 54 11.19 -14.08 -0.51
C ALA A 54 11.63 -15.51 -0.17
N SER A 55 11.48 -15.90 1.10
CA SER A 55 11.85 -17.22 1.61
C SER A 55 10.67 -18.19 1.67
N GLU A 56 9.45 -17.66 1.81
CA GLU A 56 8.22 -18.44 1.84
C GLU A 56 7.06 -17.59 1.30
N VAL A 57 6.18 -18.21 0.51
CA VAL A 57 4.91 -17.62 0.09
C VAL A 57 3.79 -18.62 0.40
N VAL A 58 2.82 -18.19 1.21
CA VAL A 58 1.62 -18.98 1.53
C VAL A 58 0.40 -18.26 0.98
N GLY A 59 -0.29 -18.88 0.02
CA GLY A 59 -1.57 -18.40 -0.49
C GLY A 59 -2.75 -18.84 0.38
N TYR A 60 -3.77 -17.99 0.51
CA TYR A 60 -5.03 -18.34 1.16
C TYR A 60 -6.19 -18.26 0.16
N ASP A 61 -6.96 -19.34 0.03
CA ASP A 61 -8.07 -19.41 -0.94
C ASP A 61 -9.29 -18.60 -0.51
N THR A 62 -9.42 -18.33 0.78
CA THR A 62 -10.59 -17.65 1.34
C THR A 62 -10.18 -16.58 2.35
N GLN A 63 -11.03 -15.55 2.46
CA GLN A 63 -10.84 -14.48 3.44
C GLN A 63 -10.77 -15.02 4.88
N PRO A 64 -11.65 -15.93 5.35
CA PRO A 64 -11.57 -16.41 6.74
C PRO A 64 -10.24 -17.13 7.08
N LYS A 65 -9.67 -17.91 6.14
CA LYS A 65 -8.35 -18.54 6.34
C LYS A 65 -7.26 -17.48 6.52
N PHE A 66 -7.27 -16.45 5.68
CA PHE A 66 -6.33 -15.33 5.77
C PHE A 66 -6.52 -14.54 7.07
N THR A 67 -7.76 -14.15 7.40
CA THR A 67 -8.06 -13.37 8.60
C THR A 67 -7.68 -14.12 9.87
N SER A 68 -7.86 -15.44 9.93
CA SER A 68 -7.43 -16.25 11.08
C SER A 68 -5.90 -16.22 11.27
N ALA A 69 -5.14 -16.44 10.19
CA ALA A 69 -3.67 -16.37 10.25
C ALA A 69 -3.17 -14.95 10.59
N LEU A 70 -3.82 -13.92 10.03
CA LEU A 70 -3.51 -12.52 10.30
C LEU A 70 -3.82 -12.14 11.75
N ASN A 71 -4.95 -12.59 12.30
CA ASN A 71 -5.34 -12.29 13.68
C ASN A 71 -4.33 -12.84 14.69
N ALA A 72 -3.79 -14.04 14.45
CA ALA A 72 -2.75 -14.63 15.29
C ALA A 72 -1.47 -13.77 15.33
N ASP A 73 -1.02 -13.23 14.18
CA ASP A 73 0.13 -12.32 14.14
C ASP A 73 -0.18 -10.98 14.81
N ILE A 74 -1.37 -10.42 14.58
CA ILE A 74 -1.83 -9.17 15.22
C ILE A 74 -1.82 -9.29 16.74
N ASP A 75 -2.35 -10.39 17.29
CA ASP A 75 -2.39 -10.60 18.73
C ASP A 75 -0.98 -10.76 19.31
N ALA A 76 -0.11 -11.53 18.62
CA ALA A 76 1.30 -11.72 19.02
C ALA A 76 2.11 -10.41 19.00
N ARG A 77 1.74 -9.46 18.13
CA ARG A 77 2.42 -8.16 17.97
C ARG A 77 1.71 -7.01 18.68
N GLY A 78 0.86 -7.32 19.65
CA GLY A 78 0.26 -6.31 20.51
C GLY A 78 -0.77 -5.44 19.79
N GLY A 79 -1.49 -5.98 18.82
CA GLY A 79 -2.70 -5.38 18.23
C GLY A 79 -2.46 -4.17 17.33
N ARG A 80 -1.22 -3.87 16.95
CA ARG A 80 -0.90 -2.75 16.06
C ARG A 80 -0.73 -3.24 14.63
N VAL A 81 -1.41 -2.60 13.68
CA VAL A 81 -1.34 -2.92 12.25
C VAL A 81 -0.87 -1.70 11.47
N MET A 82 -0.02 -1.93 10.48
CA MET A 82 0.36 -0.93 9.47
C MET A 82 -0.08 -1.41 8.10
N VAL A 83 -0.99 -0.70 7.47
CA VAL A 83 -1.40 -0.94 6.09
C VAL A 83 -0.55 -0.08 5.18
N PHE A 84 0.23 -0.73 4.31
CA PHE A 84 0.97 -0.03 3.26
C PHE A 84 0.25 -0.13 1.92
N VAL A 85 0.04 1.03 1.29
CA VAL A 85 -0.60 1.16 -0.02
C VAL A 85 0.42 1.71 -1.02
N HIS A 86 0.89 0.84 -1.93
CA HIS A 86 1.90 1.23 -2.92
C HIS A 86 1.32 2.16 -4.01
N GLY A 87 2.23 2.77 -4.79
CA GLY A 87 1.88 3.70 -5.86
C GLY A 87 1.75 3.07 -7.26
N TYR A 88 1.85 3.95 -8.27
CA TYR A 88 1.89 3.65 -9.70
C TYR A 88 3.07 2.74 -10.08
N ASN A 89 2.95 2.00 -11.19
CA ASN A 89 4.01 1.21 -11.82
C ASN A 89 4.77 0.31 -10.81
N THR A 90 4.02 -0.37 -9.93
CA THR A 90 4.62 -1.19 -8.86
C THR A 90 4.13 -2.63 -8.95
N GLY A 91 5.07 -3.57 -9.15
CA GLY A 91 4.81 -5.00 -9.10
C GLY A 91 4.49 -5.48 -7.68
N PHE A 92 3.90 -6.68 -7.55
CA PHE A 92 3.62 -7.27 -6.23
C PHE A 92 4.91 -7.44 -5.42
N ASP A 93 5.94 -8.04 -6.02
CA ASP A 93 7.22 -8.30 -5.37
C ASP A 93 7.92 -7.00 -4.94
N ASP A 94 7.83 -5.96 -5.78
CA ASP A 94 8.38 -4.64 -5.47
C ASP A 94 7.71 -4.01 -4.26
N ALA A 95 6.38 -4.12 -4.17
CA ALA A 95 5.62 -3.62 -3.05
C ALA A 95 5.90 -4.41 -1.75
N VAL A 96 6.08 -5.73 -1.85
CA VAL A 96 6.47 -6.60 -0.73
C VAL A 96 7.84 -6.20 -0.19
N TYR A 97 8.84 -6.03 -1.06
CA TYR A 97 10.18 -5.61 -0.63
C TYR A 97 10.20 -4.19 -0.09
N ARG A 98 9.43 -3.26 -0.67
CA ARG A 98 9.29 -1.91 -0.13
C ARG A 98 8.67 -1.90 1.27
N LEU A 99 7.59 -2.65 1.48
CA LEU A 99 7.00 -2.78 2.83
C LEU A 99 8.00 -3.39 3.81
N THR A 100 8.70 -4.45 3.40
CA THR A 100 9.72 -5.10 4.23
C THR A 100 10.80 -4.10 4.64
N GLN A 101 11.33 -3.32 3.69
CA GLN A 101 12.34 -2.29 3.95
C GLN A 101 11.82 -1.23 4.92
N ILE A 102 10.61 -0.70 4.72
CA ILE A 102 10.00 0.29 5.61
C ILE A 102 9.89 -0.26 7.04
N VAL A 103 9.38 -1.48 7.20
CA VAL A 103 9.16 -2.12 8.52
C VAL A 103 10.48 -2.39 9.21
N HIS A 104 11.46 -2.91 8.48
CA HIS A 104 12.79 -3.20 8.99
C HIS A 104 13.49 -1.93 9.45
N ASP A 105 13.57 -0.91 8.58
CA ASP A 105 14.30 0.33 8.84
C ASP A 105 13.68 1.18 9.95
N SER A 106 12.35 1.16 10.08
CA SER A 106 11.66 1.87 11.15
C SER A 106 11.61 1.10 12.47
N GLY A 107 12.04 -0.17 12.50
CA GLY A 107 11.87 -1.04 13.65
C GLY A 107 10.40 -1.22 14.05
N TYR A 108 9.48 -1.22 13.07
CA TYR A 108 8.04 -1.25 13.33
C TYR A 108 7.64 -2.56 14.02
N PRO A 109 7.09 -2.51 15.26
CA PRO A 109 6.86 -3.72 16.06
C PRO A 109 5.53 -4.42 15.74
N GLY A 110 4.63 -3.77 15.00
CA GLY A 110 3.30 -4.29 14.69
C GLY A 110 3.27 -5.23 13.50
N THR A 111 2.06 -5.62 13.09
CA THR A 111 1.78 -6.45 11.91
C THR A 111 1.76 -5.60 10.64
N PRO A 112 2.69 -5.83 9.69
CA PRO A 112 2.66 -5.15 8.41
C PRO A 112 1.68 -5.84 7.45
N VAL A 113 0.83 -5.06 6.81
CA VAL A 113 -0.14 -5.51 5.81
C VAL A 113 0.08 -4.73 4.53
N LEU A 114 0.37 -5.44 3.44
CA LEU A 114 0.43 -4.84 2.11
C LEU A 114 -0.96 -4.87 1.47
N PHE A 115 -1.51 -3.70 1.13
CA PHE A 115 -2.58 -3.63 0.16
C PHE A 115 -2.01 -3.42 -1.24
N SER A 116 -2.01 -4.49 -2.04
CA SER A 116 -1.50 -4.45 -3.41
C SER A 116 -2.61 -4.42 -4.46
N TRP A 117 -2.56 -3.41 -5.33
CA TRP A 117 -3.55 -3.17 -6.37
C TRP A 117 -2.92 -3.24 -7.77
N ALA A 118 -3.75 -3.28 -8.80
CA ALA A 118 -3.35 -3.50 -10.19
C ALA A 118 -2.72 -2.24 -10.82
N SER A 119 -1.52 -1.86 -10.35
CA SER A 119 -0.74 -0.71 -10.81
C SER A 119 0.52 -1.09 -11.59
N GLY A 120 0.63 -2.35 -12.01
CA GLY A 120 1.85 -2.91 -12.63
C GLY A 120 1.66 -3.37 -14.07
N ALA A 121 0.56 -2.97 -14.72
CA ALA A 121 0.36 -3.27 -16.14
C ALA A 121 1.33 -2.42 -16.98
N LYS A 122 1.78 -2.98 -18.11
CA LYS A 122 2.80 -2.41 -19.00
C LYS A 122 2.58 -0.89 -19.21
N THR A 123 3.68 -0.15 -19.16
CA THR A 123 3.88 1.30 -19.00
C THR A 123 3.14 2.26 -19.94
N THR A 124 2.06 1.89 -20.62
CA THR A 124 1.47 2.73 -21.68
C THR A 124 0.17 3.46 -21.35
N ASP A 125 -0.49 3.25 -20.20
CA ASP A 125 -1.67 4.07 -19.87
C ASP A 125 -1.76 4.45 -18.37
N TYR A 126 -1.23 5.63 -18.03
CA TYR A 126 -1.54 6.30 -16.75
C TYR A 126 -3.06 6.41 -16.50
N VAL A 127 -3.86 6.45 -17.57
CA VAL A 127 -5.33 6.39 -17.52
C VAL A 127 -5.83 5.04 -17.01
N TYR A 128 -5.26 3.93 -17.47
CA TYR A 128 -5.62 2.59 -16.99
C TYR A 128 -5.39 2.48 -15.47
N ASP A 129 -4.28 3.03 -14.98
CA ASP A 129 -3.96 2.98 -13.56
C ASP A 129 -4.85 3.88 -12.71
N LYS A 130 -5.35 5.01 -13.24
CA LYS A 130 -6.39 5.80 -12.56
C LYS A 130 -7.70 5.05 -12.40
N GLU A 131 -8.15 4.37 -13.46
CA GLU A 131 -9.35 3.53 -13.39
C GLU A 131 -9.13 2.30 -12.50
N SER A 132 -7.91 1.75 -12.45
CA SER A 132 -7.54 0.67 -11.54
C SER A 132 -7.52 1.15 -10.07
N ALA A 133 -7.04 2.36 -9.82
CA ALA A 133 -7.06 3.00 -8.51
C ALA A 133 -8.50 3.22 -8.04
N ALA A 134 -9.38 3.68 -8.94
CA ALA A 134 -10.81 3.82 -8.66
C ALA A 134 -11.45 2.47 -8.29
N ALA A 135 -11.11 1.38 -8.97
CA ALA A 135 -11.59 0.05 -8.59
C ALA A 135 -10.97 -0.46 -7.27
N ALA A 136 -9.72 -0.08 -6.97
CA ALA A 136 -9.00 -0.54 -5.78
C ALA A 136 -9.55 0.04 -4.47
N ARG A 137 -10.20 1.21 -4.51
CA ARG A 137 -10.72 1.89 -3.30
C ARG A 137 -11.73 1.03 -2.52
N ASP A 138 -12.58 0.28 -3.22
CA ASP A 138 -13.62 -0.55 -2.60
C ASP A 138 -12.98 -1.79 -1.96
N GLN A 139 -11.94 -2.32 -2.59
CA GLN A 139 -11.17 -3.45 -2.07
C GLN A 139 -10.32 -3.05 -0.85
N LEU A 140 -9.79 -1.82 -0.84
CA LEU A 140 -9.12 -1.27 0.34
C LEU A 140 -10.13 -1.05 1.47
N GLU A 141 -11.35 -0.59 1.18
CA GLU A 141 -12.42 -0.47 2.18
C GLU A 141 -12.72 -1.82 2.84
N VAL A 142 -12.96 -2.86 2.03
CA VAL A 142 -13.19 -4.23 2.53
C VAL A 142 -12.00 -4.69 3.38
N THR A 143 -10.78 -4.40 2.96
CA THR A 143 -9.56 -4.75 3.71
C THR A 143 -9.51 -4.06 5.07
N LEU A 144 -9.75 -2.75 5.12
CA LEU A 144 -9.72 -1.98 6.37
C LEU A 144 -10.84 -2.40 7.33
N ARG A 145 -12.04 -2.69 6.81
CA ARG A 145 -13.16 -3.21 7.62
C ARG A 145 -12.88 -4.60 8.16
N MET A 146 -12.30 -5.49 7.35
CA MET A 146 -11.85 -6.80 7.80
C MET A 146 -10.82 -6.66 8.92
N LEU A 147 -9.82 -5.79 8.78
CA LEU A 147 -8.83 -5.50 9.82
C LEU A 147 -9.48 -4.98 11.09
N ALA A 148 -10.46 -4.08 10.99
CA ALA A 148 -11.20 -3.56 12.13
C ALA A 148 -12.00 -4.64 12.89
N GLN A 149 -12.31 -5.77 12.26
CA GLN A 149 -12.98 -6.92 12.88
C GLN A 149 -12.01 -7.95 13.49
N THR A 150 -10.69 -7.75 13.33
CA THR A 150 -9.66 -8.55 14.02
C THR A 150 -9.36 -8.00 15.42
N GLY A 151 -8.41 -8.64 16.12
CA GLY A 151 -7.77 -8.18 17.35
C GLY A 151 -6.97 -6.88 17.21
N ALA A 152 -6.97 -6.25 16.02
CA ALA A 152 -6.37 -4.94 15.83
C ALA A 152 -6.99 -3.91 16.78
N ARG A 153 -6.12 -3.25 17.55
CA ARG A 153 -6.42 -2.14 18.44
C ARG A 153 -6.12 -0.79 17.79
N ARG A 154 -5.24 -0.78 16.78
CA ARG A 154 -4.82 0.41 16.04
C ARG A 154 -4.39 0.03 14.63
N ILE A 155 -4.89 0.77 13.63
CA ILE A 155 -4.60 0.58 12.21
C ILE A 155 -3.97 1.87 11.66
N ASP A 156 -2.65 1.88 11.52
CA ASP A 156 -1.91 2.94 10.85
C ASP A 156 -1.93 2.70 9.33
N ILE A 157 -2.00 3.77 8.53
CA ILE A 157 -1.96 3.68 7.07
C ILE A 157 -0.77 4.48 6.55
N VAL A 158 0.05 3.87 5.71
CA VAL A 158 1.11 4.55 4.97
C VAL A 158 0.90 4.33 3.48
N ALA A 159 0.71 5.42 2.75
CA ALA A 159 0.41 5.38 1.33
C ALA A 159 1.45 6.19 0.55
N HIS A 160 1.83 5.70 -0.63
CA HIS A 160 2.84 6.34 -1.47
C HIS A 160 2.30 6.68 -2.86
N SER A 161 2.62 7.88 -3.37
CA SER A 161 2.28 8.32 -4.72
C SER A 161 0.79 8.13 -5.02
N MET A 162 0.40 7.49 -6.13
CA MET A 162 -1.03 7.26 -6.45
C MET A 162 -1.76 6.38 -5.41
N GLY A 163 -1.05 5.65 -4.54
CA GLY A 163 -1.64 4.96 -3.40
C GLY A 163 -2.29 5.91 -2.39
N THR A 164 -1.84 7.17 -2.33
CA THR A 164 -2.47 8.20 -1.48
C THR A 164 -3.86 8.57 -1.99
N TRP A 165 -4.06 8.59 -3.30
CA TRP A 165 -5.37 8.82 -3.91
C TRP A 165 -6.34 7.69 -3.53
N VAL A 166 -5.91 6.44 -3.66
CA VAL A 166 -6.70 5.24 -3.29
C VAL A 166 -7.09 5.33 -1.82
N THR A 167 -6.11 5.62 -0.95
CA THR A 167 -6.31 5.75 0.50
C THR A 167 -7.31 6.86 0.84
N MET A 168 -7.15 8.05 0.28
CA MET A 168 -8.04 9.17 0.55
C MET A 168 -9.46 8.93 0.06
N GLU A 169 -9.62 8.28 -1.09
CA GLU A 169 -10.94 7.94 -1.58
C GLU A 169 -11.61 6.87 -0.70
N THR A 170 -10.87 5.85 -0.26
CA THR A 170 -11.40 4.86 0.69
C THR A 170 -11.81 5.48 2.02
N LEU A 171 -10.98 6.35 2.61
CA LEU A 171 -11.31 7.04 3.86
C LEU A 171 -12.55 7.92 3.69
N ARG A 172 -12.69 8.60 2.54
CA ARG A 172 -13.89 9.34 2.18
C ARG A 172 -15.14 8.43 2.13
N GLN A 173 -15.05 7.22 1.56
CA GLN A 173 -16.17 6.25 1.53
C GLN A 173 -16.55 5.76 2.94
N LEU A 174 -15.56 5.46 3.76
CA LEU A 174 -15.76 5.11 5.18
C LEU A 174 -16.49 6.25 5.92
N ALA A 175 -16.13 7.51 5.65
CA ALA A 175 -16.84 8.65 6.22
C ALA A 175 -18.28 8.80 5.73
N ILE A 176 -18.53 8.56 4.45
CA ILE A 176 -19.89 8.60 3.86
C ILE A 176 -20.80 7.56 4.50
N THR A 177 -20.25 6.39 4.82
CA THR A 177 -20.98 5.26 5.40
C THR A 177 -21.05 5.32 6.93
N GLY A 178 -20.50 6.37 7.56
CA GLY A 178 -20.60 6.60 9.00
C GLY A 178 -19.54 5.90 9.86
N ASP A 179 -18.47 5.35 9.25
CA ASP A 179 -17.40 4.61 9.94
C ASP A 179 -16.01 5.16 9.60
N ARG A 180 -15.90 6.50 9.60
CA ARG A 180 -14.72 7.24 9.09
C ARG A 180 -13.39 6.84 9.77
N ASP A 181 -13.45 6.41 11.03
CA ASP A 181 -12.29 6.10 11.87
C ASP A 181 -12.19 4.60 12.20
N LEU A 182 -12.84 3.74 11.42
CA LEU A 182 -12.82 2.27 11.60
C LEU A 182 -13.20 1.88 13.03
N SER A 183 -14.34 2.39 13.51
CA SER A 183 -14.82 2.21 14.88
C SER A 183 -13.80 2.67 15.95
N GLY A 184 -13.11 3.78 15.67
CA GLY A 184 -12.10 4.37 16.56
C GLY A 184 -10.72 3.70 16.51
N LYS A 185 -10.50 2.76 15.58
CA LYS A 185 -9.23 2.04 15.42
C LYS A 185 -8.27 2.72 14.44
N LEU A 186 -8.71 3.70 13.66
CA LEU A 186 -7.84 4.41 12.72
C LEU A 186 -6.73 5.17 13.49
N GLY A 187 -5.48 4.85 13.14
CA GLY A 187 -4.26 5.40 13.71
C GLY A 187 -3.75 6.59 12.92
N ASP A 188 -2.44 6.61 12.70
CA ASP A 188 -1.80 7.66 11.88
C ASP A 188 -2.02 7.35 10.40
N VAL A 189 -2.33 8.39 9.61
CA VAL A 189 -2.44 8.31 8.15
C VAL A 189 -1.31 9.13 7.56
N VAL A 190 -0.35 8.45 6.91
CA VAL A 190 0.81 9.06 6.26
C VAL A 190 0.64 8.99 4.74
N LEU A 191 0.66 10.14 4.09
CA LEU A 191 0.58 10.30 2.64
C LEU A 191 1.94 10.79 2.12
N ALA A 192 2.74 9.90 1.54
CA ALA A 192 4.08 10.19 1.04
C ALA A 192 4.08 10.46 -0.47
N SER A 193 4.70 11.58 -0.88
CA SER A 193 4.71 12.11 -2.25
C SER A 193 3.34 12.02 -2.94
N PRO A 194 2.27 12.59 -2.35
CA PRO A 194 0.89 12.34 -2.78
C PRO A 194 0.61 12.81 -4.22
N ASP A 195 0.23 11.89 -5.11
CA ASP A 195 -0.28 12.19 -6.45
C ASP A 195 -1.80 12.38 -6.42
N ILE A 196 -2.24 13.49 -5.82
CA ILE A 196 -3.65 13.91 -5.77
C ILE A 196 -3.73 15.36 -6.23
N ASP A 197 -4.68 15.70 -7.10
CA ASP A 197 -5.01 17.09 -7.40
C ASP A 197 -5.48 17.81 -6.12
N VAL A 198 -5.01 19.05 -5.88
CA VAL A 198 -5.33 19.74 -4.62
C VAL A 198 -6.81 20.03 -4.42
N ASP A 199 -7.55 20.31 -5.48
CA ASP A 199 -8.99 20.54 -5.36
C ASP A 199 -9.74 19.24 -5.12
N VAL A 200 -9.25 18.13 -5.69
CA VAL A 200 -9.73 16.79 -5.37
C VAL A 200 -9.47 16.46 -3.90
N PHE A 201 -8.25 16.66 -3.41
CA PHE A 201 -7.91 16.41 -2.00
C PHE A 201 -8.76 17.25 -1.05
N LYS A 202 -8.91 18.56 -1.33
CA LYS A 202 -9.79 19.44 -0.55
C LYS A 202 -11.25 18.94 -0.58
N SER A 203 -11.73 18.47 -1.73
CA SER A 203 -13.07 17.89 -1.86
C SER A 203 -13.23 16.62 -1.05
N GLN A 204 -12.25 15.73 -1.08
CA GLN A 204 -12.20 14.51 -0.28
C GLN A 204 -12.21 14.85 1.21
N MET A 205 -11.37 15.78 1.65
CA MET A 205 -11.32 16.24 3.05
C MET A 205 -12.60 16.92 3.50
N ARG A 206 -13.27 17.72 2.66
CA ARG A 206 -14.60 18.27 2.99
C ARG A 206 -15.63 17.17 3.24
N ARG A 207 -15.56 16.08 2.50
CA ARG A 207 -16.49 14.96 2.65
C ARG A 207 -16.10 14.03 3.81
N TYR A 208 -14.81 13.84 4.06
CA TYR A 208 -14.28 13.06 5.18
C TYR A 208 -14.47 13.78 6.53
N GLY A 209 -14.27 15.10 6.56
CA GLY A 209 -14.34 15.93 7.76
C GLY A 209 -12.98 16.23 8.39
N LYS A 210 -12.99 16.78 9.61
CA LYS A 210 -11.76 17.02 10.38
C LYS A 210 -11.32 15.71 11.04
N PRO A 211 -10.14 15.14 10.72
CA PRO A 211 -9.69 13.90 11.35
C PRO A 211 -9.41 14.13 12.85
N ASP A 212 -9.55 13.07 13.65
CA ASP A 212 -9.23 13.11 15.08
C ASP A 212 -7.73 13.29 15.33
N LYS A 213 -6.91 12.75 14.43
CA LYS A 213 -5.47 12.97 14.36
C LYS A 213 -5.10 13.57 13.00
N PRO A 214 -4.22 14.58 12.94
CA PRO A 214 -3.80 15.14 11.67
C PRO A 214 -3.26 14.06 10.71
N PHE A 215 -3.65 14.13 9.45
CA PHE A 215 -2.98 13.35 8.40
C PHE A 215 -1.59 13.94 8.16
N ILE A 216 -0.60 13.07 8.05
CA ILE A 216 0.81 13.45 7.88
C ILE A 216 1.11 13.42 6.38
N LEU A 217 1.47 14.57 5.81
CA LEU A 217 1.88 14.68 4.42
C LEU A 217 3.41 14.75 4.37
N LEU A 218 4.04 13.81 3.68
CA LEU A 218 5.48 13.82 3.42
C LEU A 218 5.70 14.21 1.96
N LEU A 219 6.47 15.26 1.75
CA LEU A 219 6.72 15.86 0.45
C LEU A 219 8.21 15.70 0.12
N SER A 220 8.53 15.47 -1.16
CA SER A 220 9.91 15.37 -1.65
C SER A 220 10.21 16.54 -2.57
N ASP A 221 11.25 17.33 -2.27
CA ASP A 221 11.67 18.44 -3.12
C ASP A 221 12.22 17.97 -4.48
N ASP A 222 12.79 16.76 -4.55
CA ASP A 222 13.31 16.18 -5.81
C ASP A 222 12.18 15.79 -6.79
N ASP A 223 11.01 15.40 -6.27
CA ASP A 223 9.83 15.10 -7.10
C ASP A 223 9.23 16.38 -7.72
N ARG A 224 9.43 17.55 -7.08
CA ARG A 224 9.03 18.86 -7.65
C ARG A 224 9.86 19.23 -8.89
N ALA A 225 11.11 18.77 -8.96
CA ALA A 225 12.01 19.02 -10.09
C ALA A 225 11.82 17.97 -11.22
N LEU A 226 11.48 16.73 -10.89
CA LEU A 226 11.23 15.65 -11.86
C LEU A 226 9.74 15.56 -12.23
N ARG A 227 9.27 16.56 -12.99
CA ARG A 227 7.94 16.57 -13.63
C ARG A 227 7.77 15.40 -14.61
N LEU A 228 7.33 14.23 -14.13
CA LEU A 228 6.74 13.17 -14.96
C LEU A 228 5.21 13.30 -15.06
N SER A 229 4.65 14.51 -14.89
CA SER A 229 3.20 14.76 -15.01
C SER A 229 2.82 15.88 -15.99
N SER A 230 3.79 16.64 -16.53
CA SER A 230 3.48 17.84 -17.31
C SER A 230 3.11 17.61 -18.78
N LEU A 231 3.03 16.37 -19.27
CA LEU A 231 2.75 16.12 -20.70
C LEU A 231 1.36 15.56 -21.03
N ILE A 232 0.58 15.05 -20.07
CA ILE A 232 -0.71 14.40 -20.37
C ILE A 232 -1.86 14.80 -19.41
N ALA A 233 -1.58 15.33 -18.20
CA ALA A 233 -2.63 15.62 -17.22
C ALA A 233 -3.25 17.03 -17.30
N GLY A 234 -2.74 17.91 -18.16
CA GLY A 234 -3.02 19.34 -18.08
C GLY A 234 -2.39 19.94 -16.83
N SER A 235 -1.76 21.10 -16.96
CA SER A 235 -1.04 21.81 -15.91
C SER A 235 -1.93 22.18 -14.72
N ARG A 236 -2.12 21.26 -13.76
CA ARG A 236 -2.84 21.50 -12.49
C ARG A 236 -1.96 21.10 -11.29
N PRO A 237 -1.91 21.91 -10.22
CA PRO A 237 -1.12 21.63 -9.02
C PRO A 237 -1.53 20.32 -8.31
N ARG A 238 -0.55 19.50 -7.93
CA ARG A 238 -0.73 18.30 -7.08
C ARG A 238 -0.46 18.62 -5.61
N VAL A 239 -1.01 17.84 -4.68
CA VAL A 239 -0.74 17.96 -3.23
C VAL A 239 0.75 17.80 -2.96
N GLY A 240 1.44 16.92 -3.70
CA GLY A 240 2.89 16.76 -3.65
C GLY A 240 3.69 18.02 -4.04
N ASP A 241 3.08 18.96 -4.75
CA ASP A 241 3.76 20.17 -5.24
C ASP A 241 3.76 21.33 -4.23
N TYR A 242 2.89 21.28 -3.20
CA TYR A 242 2.77 22.33 -2.16
C TYR A 242 3.74 22.14 -1.01
#